data_AF-A0A4S8KJE2-F1
#
_entry.id   AF-A0A4S8KJE2-F1
#
_cell.length_a   1.000
_cell.length_b   1.000
_cell.length_c   1.000
_cell.angle_alpha   90.00
_cell.angle_beta   90.00
_cell.angle_gamma   90.00
#
_symmetry.space_group_name_H-M   'P 1'
#
loop_
_entity.id
_entity.type
_entity.pdbx_description
1 polymer ?
#
loop_
_entity_poly.entity_id
_entity_poly.type
_entity_poly.pdbx_seq_one_letter_code
_entity_poly.pdbx_strand_id
1 'polypeptide(L)' 'SPALKTASVGFSKGIAGTEVAKEALDVIATDDNFASVIKTSIWGRCVNDSVRKFLQFQLS' A
#
# COMPACT_ATOMS: atom_id res chain seq x y z
N SER A 1 6.04 -2.29 18.06
CA SER A 1 7.21 -2.34 17.17
C SER A 1 7.43 -0.96 16.56
N PRO A 2 8.61 -0.31 16.70
CA PRO A 2 8.83 1.08 16.25
C PRO A 2 8.95 1.21 14.72
N ALA A 3 9.62 0.26 14.07
CA ALA A 3 9.91 0.32 12.63
C ALA A 3 8.66 0.25 11.74
N LEU A 4 7.59 -0.40 12.19
CA LEU A 4 6.32 -0.47 11.48
C LEU A 4 5.59 0.89 11.49
N LYS A 5 5.75 1.69 12.55
CA LYS A 5 5.15 3.04 12.67
C LYS A 5 5.93 4.12 11.91
N THR A 6 7.22 3.89 11.64
CA THR A 6 8.07 4.87 10.92
C THR A 6 7.94 4.76 9.40
N ALA A 7 7.40 3.64 8.90
CA ALA A 7 7.16 3.48 7.47
C ALA A 7 6.02 4.39 7.01
N SER A 8 6.18 5.05 5.87
CA SER A 8 5.11 5.89 5.29
C SER A 8 3.92 5.07 4.78
N VAL A 9 4.16 3.81 4.43
CA VAL A 9 3.15 2.80 4.11
C VAL A 9 3.68 1.46 4.61
N GLY A 10 3.04 0.89 5.62
CA GLY A 10 3.44 -0.41 6.16
C GLY A 10 2.62 -1.57 5.60
N PHE A 11 3.27 -2.70 5.30
CA PHE A 11 2.62 -3.93 4.80
C PHE A 11 2.66 -5.06 5.84
N SER A 12 1.48 -5.60 6.18
CA SER A 12 1.37 -6.81 7.02
C SER A 12 1.14 -8.05 6.17
N LYS A 13 1.69 -9.17 6.63
CA LYS A 13 1.24 -10.50 6.21
C LYS A 13 -0.10 -10.83 6.87
N GLY A 14 -1.03 -11.41 6.12
CA GLY A 14 -2.34 -11.83 6.59
C GLY A 14 -2.30 -13.13 7.39
N ILE A 15 -1.45 -14.08 6.99
CA ILE A 15 -1.36 -15.41 7.62
C ILE A 15 -0.18 -15.46 8.61
N ALA A 16 1.03 -15.13 8.14
CA ALA A 16 2.24 -15.14 8.96
C ALA A 16 2.47 -13.84 9.76
N GLY A 17 1.61 -12.83 9.60
CA GLY A 17 1.71 -11.58 10.35
C GLY A 17 1.12 -11.72 11.75
N THR A 18 1.81 -11.15 12.73
CA THR A 18 1.32 -11.07 14.11
C THR A 18 0.14 -10.09 14.19
N GLU A 19 -0.82 -10.32 15.10
CA GLU A 19 -1.98 -9.45 15.29
C GLU A 19 -1.58 -7.98 15.51
N VAL A 20 -0.53 -7.75 16.30
CA VAL A 20 0.03 -6.42 16.58
C VAL A 20 0.64 -5.77 15.32
N ALA A 21 1.15 -6.56 14.38
CA ALA A 21 1.59 -6.03 13.10
C ALA A 21 0.38 -5.67 12.22
N LYS A 22 -0.65 -6.53 12.15
CA LYS A 22 -1.86 -6.25 11.37
C LYS A 22 -2.57 -4.96 11.80
N GLU A 23 -2.62 -4.67 13.10
CA GLU A 23 -3.23 -3.43 13.62
C GLU A 23 -2.35 -2.18 13.40
N ALA A 24 -1.03 -2.35 13.30
CA ALA A 24 -0.10 -1.23 13.15
C ALA A 24 0.21 -0.88 11.68
N LEU A 25 -0.42 -1.56 10.72
CA LEU A 25 -0.06 -1.49 9.29
C LEU A 25 -1.26 -1.05 8.44
N ASP A 26 -0.98 -0.23 7.43
CA ASP A 26 -2.02 0.40 6.59
C ASP A 26 -2.56 -0.55 5.51
N VAL A 27 -1.75 -1.54 5.09
CA VAL A 27 -2.10 -2.49 4.05
C VAL A 27 -1.82 -3.92 4.51
N ILE A 28 -2.83 -4.78 4.47
CA ILE A 28 -2.71 -6.20 4.84
C ILE A 28 -2.74 -7.04 3.56
N ALA A 29 -1.65 -7.76 3.29
CA ALA A 29 -1.57 -8.73 2.20
C ALA A 29 -2.26 -10.03 2.64
N THR A 30 -3.48 -10.25 2.15
CA THR A 30 -4.33 -11.41 2.50
C THR A 30 -3.79 -12.75 2.02
N ASP A 31 -2.93 -12.76 1.00
CA ASP A 31 -2.39 -13.96 0.36
C ASP A 31 -0.93 -14.28 0.75
N ASP A 32 -0.34 -13.51 1.68
CA ASP A 32 1.06 -13.61 2.12
C ASP A 32 2.11 -13.57 0.98
N ASN A 33 1.70 -13.16 -0.22
CA ASN A 33 2.53 -13.19 -1.40
C ASN A 33 3.21 -11.83 -1.62
N PHE A 34 4.53 -11.85 -1.82
CA PHE A 34 5.27 -10.63 -2.17
C PHE A 34 4.81 -10.02 -3.50
N ALA A 35 4.20 -10.82 -4.38
CA ALA A 35 3.55 -10.33 -5.59
C ALA A 35 2.45 -9.29 -5.31
N SER A 36 1.78 -9.37 -4.14
CA SER A 36 0.78 -8.39 -3.72
C SER A 36 1.39 -7.01 -3.50
N VAL A 37 2.59 -6.94 -2.92
CA VAL A 37 3.34 -5.68 -2.72
C VAL A 37 3.68 -5.03 -4.06
N ILE A 38 4.11 -5.84 -5.04
CA ILE A 38 4.39 -5.35 -6.39
C ILE A 38 3.11 -4.82 -7.07
N LYS A 39 1.99 -5.54 -6.94
CA LYS A 39 0.69 -5.09 -7.45
C LYS A 39 0.25 -3.77 -6.82
N THR A 40 0.41 -3.60 -5.50
CA THR A 40 0.10 -2.35 -4.81
C THR A 40 0.95 -1.19 -5.31
N SER A 41 2.25 -1.41 -5.59
CA SER A 41 3.12 -0.39 -6.20
C SER A 41 2.64 0.05 -7.59
N ILE A 42 2.21 -0.90 -8.42
CA ILE A 42 1.66 -0.61 -9.76
C ILE A 42 0.36 0.18 -9.63
N TRP A 43 -0.55 -0.24 -8.75
CA TRP A 43 -1.80 0.47 -8.47
C TRP A 43 -1.57 1.91 -8.00
N GLY A 44 -0.61 2.12 -7.09
CA GLY A 44 -0.25 3.46 -6.62
C GLY A 44 0.19 4.38 -7.76
N ARG A 45 1.01 3.89 -8.70
CA ARG A 45 1.40 4.65 -9.89
C ARG A 45 0.21 4.95 -10.80
N CYS A 46 -0.65 3.96 -11.07
CA CYS A 46 -1.85 4.15 -11.89
C CYS A 46 -2.81 5.21 -11.33
N VAL A 47 -3.01 5.22 -10.00
CA VAL A 47 -3.84 6.24 -9.34
C VAL A 47 -3.21 7.62 -9.48
N ASN A 48 -1.91 7.75 -9.21
CA ASN A 48 -1.21 9.04 -9.35
C ASN A 48 -1.31 9.59 -10.79
N ASP A 49 -1.10 8.74 -11.80
CA ASP A 49 -1.21 9.13 -13.19
C ASP A 49 -2.64 9.52 -13.57
N SER A 50 -3.65 8.81 -13.03
CA SER A 50 -5.06 9.11 -13.28
C SER A 50 -5.46 10.45 -12.67
N VAL A 51 -5.01 10.74 -11.45
CA VAL A 51 -5.23 12.04 -10.78
C VAL A 51 -4.55 13.17 -11.55
N ARG A 52 -3.30 12.96 -11.99
CA ARG A 52 -2.57 13.96 -12.78
C ARG A 52 -3.28 14.28 -14.10
N LYS A 53 -3.73 13.24 -14.82
CA LYS A 53 -4.48 13.40 -16.07
C LYS A 53 -5.83 14.08 -15.84
N PHE A 54 -6.53 13.75 -14.76
CA PHE A 54 -7.78 14.39 -14.39
C PHE A 54 -7.59 15.89 -14.13
N LEU A 55 -6.59 16.27 -13.33
CA LEU A 55 -6.26 17.66 -13.06
C LEU A 55 -5.83 18.41 -14.33
N GLN A 56 -5.06 17.77 -15.22
CA GLN A 56 -4.68 18.36 -16.50
C GLN A 56 -5.90 18.63 -17.39
N PHE A 57 -6.90 17.76 -17.38
CA PHE A 57 -8.14 17.98 -18.14
C PHE A 57 -9.01 19.08 -17.54
N GLN A 58 -9.05 19.22 -16.20
CA GLN A 58 -9.85 20.25 -15.53
C GLN A 58 -9.22 21.66 -15.58
N LEU A 59 -7.90 21.75 -15.70
CA LEU A 59 -7.15 23.03 -15.76
C LEU A 59 -6.78 23.45 -17.18
N SER A 60 -7.20 22.70 -18.20
CA SER A 60 -6.97 23.01 -19.62
C SER A 60 -8.13 23.76 -20.25
#